data_AF-A0A2E9BUV8-F1
#
_entry.id   AF-A0A2E9BUV8-F1
#
_cell.length_a   1.000
_cell.length_b   1.000
_cell.length_c   1.000
_cell.angle_alpha   90.00
_cell.angle_beta   90.00
_cell.angle_gamma   90.00
#
_symmetry.space_group_name_H-M   'P 1'
#
loop_
_entity.id
_entity.type
_entity.pdbx_description
1 polymer ?
#
loop_
_entity_poly.entity_id
_entity_poly.type
_entity_poly.pdbx_seq_one_letter_code
_entity_poly.pdbx_strand_id
1 'polypeptide(L)'
;MPRWTPPPRKKRLFAPAMRTVCASVLIASQVLMPPLARAQLLPGLGDGGEMTATAERHLGDQIARELYRDTDYIDDPVIADYVQEIWQRLLAAARVRGELTPELDERYAWVVMLGRDRNINAFALPGGYLGLNLGLVAAVGSRDELATVLGHELSHVTQRHIARMMDKQSKQFPLMLAGLILGMIAAGKSRGGGDAGQAMVMGSQAAFMQNQLNFSRDMEREADRVGFGVMTQAGFAPQGAATMFEKLQYASRLNDNGSFPYLRSHPLTSERISDMQGRFQFRMDTVPAPVLVMDHAMVSSRARVLTRPGVDVLRQWVDAAASGEFARSSPAQQAGTLYAAALSARELRDYKAARALAQRLVERTADDVPAARQARWLQAEIELAAGGAGVAKAASLLDGKAKSRPEMLLAADAAVAARQPAPMIPVLRDWVATNPRDATAWRTLANLYGAQGDTLHAIRADAESNVAILDYPAARDRFKAAQELIRQSQSGRPGAVPVDHFEASIVDTRAREIEVLVKRQAEEPALR
;
A
#
# COMPACT_ATOMS: atom_id res chain seq x y z
N MET A 1 -29.06 105.09 15.86
CA MET A 1 -30.34 104.61 15.28
C MET A 1 -30.06 103.97 13.92
N PRO A 2 -30.77 102.93 13.44
CA PRO A 2 -31.71 102.03 14.12
C PRO A 2 -31.33 100.53 14.01
N ARG A 3 -32.03 99.72 14.83
CA ARG A 3 -32.07 98.25 14.84
C ARG A 3 -32.63 97.70 13.52
N TRP A 4 -32.12 96.55 13.08
CA TRP A 4 -32.73 95.74 12.02
C TRP A 4 -32.94 94.30 12.50
N THR A 5 -34.20 93.88 12.56
CA THR A 5 -34.65 92.51 12.86
C THR A 5 -35.15 91.84 11.59
N PRO A 6 -34.63 90.66 11.20
CA PRO A 6 -35.25 89.83 10.18
C PRO A 6 -36.11 88.67 10.77
N PRO A 7 -37.01 88.08 9.96
CA PRO A 7 -38.31 87.52 10.35
C PRO A 7 -38.32 85.99 10.62
N PRO A 8 -39.44 85.38 11.08
CA PRO A 8 -39.45 84.03 11.63
C PRO A 8 -39.38 82.91 10.57
N ARG A 9 -38.71 81.81 10.93
CA ARG A 9 -38.59 80.58 10.13
C ARG A 9 -39.95 79.88 10.00
N LYS A 10 -40.45 79.74 8.76
CA LYS A 10 -41.56 78.84 8.42
C LYS A 10 -41.14 77.38 8.61
N LYS A 11 -41.88 76.64 9.43
CA LYS A 11 -41.77 75.18 9.59
C LYS A 11 -42.23 74.51 8.29
N ARG A 12 -41.38 73.66 7.69
CA ARG A 12 -41.83 72.58 6.80
C ARG A 12 -41.90 71.29 7.63
N LEU A 13 -43.11 70.96 8.05
CA LEU A 13 -43.52 69.61 8.42
C LEU A 13 -43.46 68.75 7.15
N PHE A 14 -42.84 67.57 7.23
CA PHE A 14 -43.02 66.36 6.41
C PHE A 14 -41.69 65.59 6.37
N ALA A 15 -41.45 64.70 7.33
CA ALA A 15 -40.56 63.53 7.19
C ALA A 15 -40.48 62.56 8.42
N PRO A 16 -41.53 62.27 9.24
CA PRO A 16 -41.45 61.13 10.16
C PRO A 16 -41.99 59.81 9.56
N ALA A 17 -42.93 59.86 8.61
CA ALA A 17 -43.64 58.67 8.13
C ALA A 17 -42.80 57.75 7.19
N MET A 18 -41.83 58.30 6.46
CA MET A 18 -41.02 57.51 5.51
C MET A 18 -39.85 56.77 6.19
N ARG A 19 -39.46 57.19 7.41
CA ARG A 19 -38.41 56.52 8.20
C ARG A 19 -38.94 55.32 8.97
N THR A 20 -40.19 55.37 9.42
CA THR A 20 -40.83 54.24 10.11
C THR A 20 -41.13 53.08 9.16
N VAL A 21 -41.60 53.35 7.93
CA VAL A 21 -41.89 52.28 6.95
C VAL A 21 -40.62 51.52 6.52
N CYS A 22 -39.49 52.21 6.29
CA CYS A 22 -38.23 51.54 5.95
C CYS A 22 -37.66 50.70 7.12
N ALA A 23 -37.85 51.14 8.37
CA ALA A 23 -37.41 50.37 9.55
C ALA A 23 -38.26 49.10 9.75
N SER A 24 -39.57 49.15 9.47
CA SER A 24 -40.45 47.98 9.58
C SER A 24 -40.12 46.90 8.55
N VAL A 25 -39.76 47.29 7.31
CA VAL A 25 -39.41 46.35 6.23
C VAL A 25 -38.05 45.67 6.48
N LEU A 26 -37.10 46.37 7.09
CA LEU A 26 -35.79 45.79 7.48
C LEU A 26 -35.86 44.83 8.67
N ILE A 27 -36.81 45.03 9.59
CA ILE A 27 -37.01 44.10 10.72
C ILE A 27 -37.80 42.87 10.27
N ALA A 28 -38.81 43.02 9.40
CA ALA A 28 -39.59 41.89 8.88
C ALA A 28 -38.77 40.94 7.99
N SER A 29 -37.72 41.45 7.32
CA SER A 29 -36.80 40.63 6.50
C SER A 29 -35.79 39.81 7.32
N GLN A 30 -35.62 40.08 8.63
CA GLN A 30 -34.76 39.29 9.52
C GLN A 30 -35.49 38.10 10.17
N VAL A 31 -36.83 38.04 10.11
CA VAL A 31 -37.64 36.99 10.76
C VAL A 31 -38.00 35.84 9.80
N LEU A 32 -37.72 36.00 8.50
CA LEU A 32 -38.03 35.00 7.45
C LEU A 32 -36.83 34.16 6.99
N MET A 33 -35.66 34.27 7.64
CA MET A 33 -34.56 33.34 7.40
C MET A 33 -34.63 32.17 8.39
N PRO A 34 -34.67 30.90 7.93
CA PRO A 34 -34.52 29.78 8.84
C PRO A 34 -33.15 29.93 9.54
N PRO A 35 -33.04 29.60 10.84
CA PRO A 35 -31.73 29.61 11.48
C PRO A 35 -30.85 28.64 10.69
N LEU A 36 -29.79 29.17 10.08
CA LEU A 36 -28.69 28.34 9.62
C LEU A 36 -28.17 27.63 10.87
N ALA A 37 -28.57 26.36 11.02
CA ALA A 37 -28.00 25.47 11.99
C ALA A 37 -26.50 25.44 11.72
N ARG A 38 -25.75 26.18 12.53
CA ARG A 38 -24.31 26.06 12.62
C ARG A 38 -24.08 24.67 13.17
N ALA A 39 -23.89 23.70 12.29
CA ALA A 39 -23.41 22.38 12.65
C ALA A 39 -22.00 22.55 13.22
N GLN A 40 -21.92 22.83 14.52
CA GLN A 40 -20.72 22.55 15.30
C GLN A 40 -20.61 21.03 15.33
N LEU A 41 -19.92 20.47 14.35
CA LEU A 41 -19.41 19.10 14.36
C LEU A 41 -18.33 19.03 15.45
N LEU A 42 -18.77 18.96 16.71
CA LEU A 42 -18.01 18.29 17.74
C LEU A 42 -18.29 16.79 17.53
N PRO A 43 -17.27 15.95 17.24
CA PRO A 43 -17.45 14.52 17.27
C PRO A 43 -17.86 14.14 18.69
N GLY A 44 -19.12 13.76 18.86
CA GLY A 44 -19.60 13.17 20.10
C GLY A 44 -18.89 11.84 20.32
N LEU A 45 -17.84 11.84 21.13
CA LEU A 45 -17.37 10.63 21.78
C LEU A 45 -18.46 10.20 22.76
N GLY A 46 -19.35 9.29 22.35
CA GLY A 46 -20.22 8.59 23.29
C GLY A 46 -21.69 8.42 22.92
N ASP A 47 -22.11 8.53 21.66
CA ASP A 47 -23.45 8.08 21.26
C ASP A 47 -23.35 7.08 20.09
N GLY A 48 -24.27 6.12 20.01
CA GLY A 48 -24.22 4.93 19.15
C GLY A 48 -24.33 5.17 17.64
N GLY A 49 -23.54 6.10 17.10
CA GLY A 49 -23.43 6.39 15.67
C GLY A 49 -22.52 5.41 14.94
N GLU A 50 -22.81 5.25 13.64
CA GLU A 50 -21.97 4.52 12.68
C GLU A 50 -20.50 4.94 12.80
N MET A 51 -19.58 3.98 12.69
CA MET A 51 -18.16 4.27 12.74
C MET A 51 -17.79 5.32 11.69
N THR A 52 -17.03 6.36 12.06
CA THR A 52 -16.60 7.42 11.13
C THR A 52 -15.41 6.98 10.28
N ALA A 53 -15.21 7.61 9.10
CA ALA A 53 -14.05 7.31 8.25
C ALA A 53 -12.71 7.57 8.96
N THR A 54 -12.65 8.59 9.83
CA THR A 54 -11.48 8.88 10.67
C THR A 54 -11.25 7.78 11.71
N ALA A 55 -12.30 7.28 12.36
CA ALA A 55 -12.18 6.17 13.31
C ALA A 55 -11.71 4.88 12.63
N GLU A 56 -12.22 4.59 11.43
CA GLU A 56 -11.73 3.48 10.61
C GLU A 56 -10.26 3.63 10.24
N ARG A 57 -9.87 4.84 9.83
CA ARG A 57 -8.47 5.15 9.52
C ARG A 57 -7.57 4.88 10.73
N HIS A 58 -7.96 5.32 11.92
CA HIS A 58 -7.18 5.07 13.14
C HIS A 58 -7.04 3.60 13.48
N LEU A 59 -8.13 2.81 13.36
CA LEU A 59 -8.07 1.36 13.56
C LEU A 59 -7.15 0.70 12.51
N GLY A 60 -7.25 1.13 11.25
CA GLY A 60 -6.38 0.69 10.16
C GLY A 60 -4.90 0.97 10.44
N ASP A 61 -4.58 2.18 10.88
CA ASP A 61 -3.19 2.58 11.22
C ASP A 61 -2.61 1.71 12.36
N GLN A 62 -3.43 1.34 13.35
CA GLN A 62 -3.00 0.44 14.44
C GLN A 62 -2.65 -0.95 13.92
N ILE A 63 -3.52 -1.53 13.08
CA ILE A 63 -3.31 -2.85 12.49
C ILE A 63 -2.11 -2.82 11.52
N ALA A 64 -2.02 -1.80 10.67
CA ALA A 64 -0.94 -1.65 9.70
C ALA A 64 0.43 -1.54 10.39
N ARG A 65 0.51 -0.85 11.54
CA ARG A 65 1.74 -0.76 12.35
C ARG A 65 2.25 -2.14 12.79
N GLU A 66 1.34 -3.03 13.18
CA GLU A 66 1.71 -4.39 13.58
C GLU A 66 2.09 -5.27 12.38
N LEU A 67 1.43 -5.07 11.23
CA LEU A 67 1.83 -5.72 9.97
C LEU A 67 3.20 -5.26 9.48
N TYR A 68 3.56 -3.98 9.60
CA TYR A 68 4.90 -3.49 9.25
C TYR A 68 6.01 -4.11 10.11
N ARG A 69 5.67 -4.56 11.33
CA ARG A 69 6.59 -5.25 12.24
C ARG A 69 6.67 -6.75 11.99
N ASP A 70 5.81 -7.29 11.13
CA ASP A 70 5.84 -8.69 10.76
C ASP A 70 7.11 -9.01 9.95
N THR A 71 7.76 -10.12 10.27
CA THR A 71 8.91 -10.64 9.54
C THR A 71 8.55 -11.04 8.11
N ASP A 72 7.28 -11.34 7.86
CA ASP A 72 6.79 -11.68 6.54
C ASP A 72 6.39 -10.47 5.70
N TYR A 73 6.30 -9.26 6.28
CA TYR A 73 6.15 -8.04 5.49
C TYR A 73 7.35 -7.86 4.54
N ILE A 74 7.06 -7.52 3.30
CA ILE A 74 8.06 -7.29 2.26
C ILE A 74 7.72 -6.04 1.45
N ASP A 75 8.71 -5.22 1.19
CA ASP A 75 8.64 -4.12 0.24
C ASP A 75 9.60 -4.42 -0.92
N ASP A 76 9.19 -5.35 -1.78
CA ASP A 76 9.93 -5.69 -2.98
C ASP A 76 9.62 -4.66 -4.07
N PRO A 77 10.60 -3.87 -4.56
CA PRO A 77 10.31 -2.78 -5.48
C PRO A 77 9.64 -3.24 -6.78
N VAL A 78 10.04 -4.40 -7.33
CA VAL A 78 9.53 -4.90 -8.61
C VAL A 78 8.07 -5.34 -8.48
N ILE A 79 7.74 -6.13 -7.45
CA ILE A 79 6.36 -6.58 -7.22
C ILE A 79 5.49 -5.39 -6.80
N ALA A 80 5.99 -4.51 -5.92
CA ALA A 80 5.26 -3.35 -5.45
C ALA A 80 4.92 -2.40 -6.61
N ASP A 81 5.87 -2.11 -7.52
CA ASP A 81 5.62 -1.26 -8.70
C ASP A 81 4.55 -1.87 -9.61
N TYR A 82 4.65 -3.18 -9.89
CA TYR A 82 3.67 -3.90 -10.70
C TYR A 82 2.25 -3.89 -10.08
N VAL A 83 2.15 -4.14 -8.78
CA VAL A 83 0.87 -4.10 -8.04
C VAL A 83 0.33 -2.67 -7.99
N GLN A 84 1.19 -1.69 -7.76
CA GLN A 84 0.81 -0.28 -7.67
C GLN A 84 0.28 0.25 -9.00
N GLU A 85 0.84 -0.15 -10.14
CA GLU A 85 0.31 0.20 -11.47
C GLU A 85 -1.15 -0.27 -11.64
N ILE A 86 -1.46 -1.48 -11.18
CA ILE A 86 -2.83 -2.02 -11.23
C ILE A 86 -3.72 -1.25 -10.24
N TRP A 87 -3.24 -1.11 -9.01
CA TRP A 87 -3.96 -0.46 -7.92
C TRP A 87 -4.36 0.98 -8.24
N GLN A 88 -3.44 1.79 -8.79
CA GLN A 88 -3.73 3.18 -9.15
C GLN A 88 -4.77 3.30 -10.26
N ARG A 89 -4.79 2.38 -11.23
CA ARG A 89 -5.85 2.35 -12.26
C ARG A 89 -7.21 2.01 -11.65
N LEU A 90 -7.25 1.06 -10.72
CA LEU A 90 -8.47 0.70 -10.00
C LEU A 90 -8.99 1.86 -9.15
N LEU A 91 -8.13 2.56 -8.39
CA LEU A 91 -8.51 3.74 -7.63
C LEU A 91 -9.03 4.86 -8.52
N ALA A 92 -8.35 5.14 -9.64
CA ALA A 92 -8.81 6.14 -10.61
C ALA A 92 -10.19 5.79 -11.18
N ALA A 93 -10.42 4.52 -11.51
CA ALA A 93 -11.72 4.04 -11.97
C ALA A 93 -12.80 4.13 -10.89
N ALA A 94 -12.49 3.77 -9.64
CA ALA A 94 -13.40 3.90 -8.50
C ALA A 94 -13.81 5.36 -8.24
N ARG A 95 -12.89 6.33 -8.38
CA ARG A 95 -13.19 7.77 -8.34
C ARG A 95 -14.17 8.17 -9.44
N VAL A 96 -13.90 7.77 -10.68
CA VAL A 96 -14.75 8.10 -11.84
C VAL A 96 -16.16 7.52 -11.69
N ARG A 97 -16.26 6.32 -11.11
CA ARG A 97 -17.54 5.64 -10.85
C ARG A 97 -18.30 6.18 -9.63
N GLY A 98 -17.66 6.99 -8.80
CA GLY A 98 -18.23 7.50 -7.55
C GLY A 98 -18.21 6.52 -6.38
N GLU A 99 -17.55 5.37 -6.52
CA GLU A 99 -17.37 4.40 -5.43
C GLU A 99 -16.41 4.97 -4.38
N LEU A 100 -15.45 5.79 -4.80
CA LEU A 100 -14.54 6.51 -3.92
C LEU A 100 -15.04 7.94 -3.67
N THR A 101 -15.74 8.14 -2.55
CA THR A 101 -16.22 9.47 -2.17
C THR A 101 -15.07 10.41 -1.79
N PRO A 102 -15.23 11.74 -1.89
CA PRO A 102 -14.17 12.69 -1.51
C PRO A 102 -13.67 12.52 -0.06
N GLU A 103 -14.58 12.17 0.87
CA GLU A 103 -14.21 11.91 2.27
C GLU A 103 -13.30 10.69 2.40
N LEU A 104 -13.65 9.58 1.74
CA LEU A 104 -12.85 8.35 1.76
C LEU A 104 -11.50 8.56 1.06
N ASP A 105 -11.49 9.26 -0.08
CA ASP A 105 -10.27 9.56 -0.83
C ASP A 105 -9.26 10.35 0.03
N GLU A 106 -9.73 11.35 0.80
CA GLU A 106 -8.88 12.16 1.68
C GLU A 106 -8.44 11.41 2.95
N ARG A 107 -9.34 10.65 3.58
CA ARG A 107 -9.11 10.11 4.94
C ARG A 107 -8.37 8.78 4.95
N TYR A 108 -8.62 7.90 3.98
CA TYR A 108 -8.05 6.56 3.96
C TYR A 108 -6.60 6.53 3.43
N ALA A 109 -5.89 5.43 3.68
CA ALA A 109 -4.49 5.27 3.35
C ALA A 109 -4.26 4.87 1.88
N TRP A 110 -5.13 4.01 1.33
CA TRP A 110 -5.04 3.42 -0.01
C TRP A 110 -3.72 2.70 -0.28
N VAL A 111 -3.24 1.92 0.69
CA VAL A 111 -1.96 1.21 0.66
C VAL A 111 -2.17 -0.30 0.52
N VAL A 112 -1.47 -0.91 -0.44
CA VAL A 112 -1.34 -2.36 -0.55
C VAL A 112 -0.05 -2.82 0.15
N MET A 113 -0.18 -3.67 1.16
CA MET A 113 0.89 -4.25 1.94
C MET A 113 1.18 -5.67 1.45
N LEU A 114 2.42 -5.93 1.04
CA LEU A 114 2.82 -7.24 0.53
C LEU A 114 3.33 -8.14 1.67
N GLY A 115 2.89 -9.40 1.68
CA GLY A 115 3.34 -10.43 2.61
C GLY A 115 3.99 -11.60 1.89
N ARG A 116 5.09 -12.15 2.43
CA ARG A 116 5.83 -13.30 1.87
C ARG A 116 5.05 -14.63 1.90
N ASP A 117 3.89 -14.67 2.54
CA ASP A 117 3.10 -15.89 2.65
C ASP A 117 2.81 -16.50 1.26
N ARG A 118 3.06 -17.82 1.15
CA ARG A 118 2.82 -18.62 -0.05
C ARG A 118 1.35 -18.97 -0.26
N ASN A 119 0.50 -18.76 0.74
CA ASN A 119 -0.92 -18.99 0.62
C ASN A 119 -1.55 -17.99 -0.35
N ILE A 120 -2.54 -18.46 -1.11
CA ILE A 120 -3.30 -17.63 -2.04
C ILE A 120 -4.31 -16.84 -1.21
N ASN A 121 -3.99 -15.57 -0.96
CA ASN A 121 -4.83 -14.67 -0.18
C ASN A 121 -4.61 -13.19 -0.53
N ALA A 122 -5.69 -12.42 -0.36
CA ALA A 122 -5.72 -10.97 -0.26
C ALA A 122 -6.84 -10.60 0.72
N PHE A 123 -6.76 -9.43 1.36
CA PHE A 123 -7.77 -9.01 2.32
C PHE A 123 -7.81 -7.49 2.48
N ALA A 124 -9.01 -6.93 2.57
CA ALA A 124 -9.23 -5.56 3.00
C ALA A 124 -9.06 -5.38 4.52
N LEU A 125 -8.50 -4.24 4.92
CA LEU A 125 -8.40 -3.79 6.30
C LEU A 125 -9.11 -2.43 6.46
N PRO A 126 -9.54 -2.05 7.68
CA PRO A 126 -10.08 -0.73 7.95
C PRO A 126 -9.16 0.40 7.47
N GLY A 127 -9.73 1.54 7.08
CA GLY A 127 -8.94 2.73 6.78
C GLY A 127 -8.19 2.71 5.44
N GLY A 128 -8.53 1.78 4.54
CA GLY A 128 -7.96 1.69 3.20
C GLY A 128 -6.58 1.06 3.13
N TYR A 129 -6.29 0.14 4.05
CA TYR A 129 -5.16 -0.79 3.90
C TYR A 129 -5.64 -2.10 3.27
N LEU A 130 -4.78 -2.72 2.47
CA LEU A 130 -5.04 -4.01 1.84
C LEU A 130 -3.84 -4.91 2.04
N GLY A 131 -4.05 -6.15 2.45
CA GLY A 131 -3.03 -7.18 2.45
C GLY A 131 -3.04 -7.96 1.14
N LEU A 132 -1.86 -8.23 0.57
CA LEU A 132 -1.68 -9.06 -0.61
C LEU A 132 -0.54 -10.04 -0.39
N ASN A 133 -0.84 -11.34 -0.41
CA ASN A 133 0.18 -12.38 -0.28
C ASN A 133 0.89 -12.64 -1.60
N LEU A 134 2.20 -12.88 -1.55
CA LEU A 134 2.99 -13.27 -2.71
C LEU A 134 2.52 -14.59 -3.32
N GLY A 135 1.90 -15.48 -2.52
CA GLY A 135 1.22 -16.67 -3.02
C GLY A 135 0.11 -16.38 -4.05
N LEU A 136 -0.67 -15.31 -3.86
CA LEU A 136 -1.68 -14.90 -4.84
C LEU A 136 -1.01 -14.35 -6.11
N VAL A 137 -0.01 -13.46 -5.96
CA VAL A 137 0.76 -12.91 -7.10
C VAL A 137 1.41 -14.03 -7.93
N ALA A 138 1.87 -15.09 -7.27
CA ALA A 138 2.44 -16.28 -7.89
C ALA A 138 1.44 -17.17 -8.64
N ALA A 139 0.15 -17.11 -8.29
CA ALA A 139 -0.91 -18.02 -8.77
C ALA A 139 -1.79 -17.42 -9.88
N VAL A 140 -1.93 -16.08 -9.90
CA VAL A 140 -2.60 -15.39 -11.00
C VAL A 140 -1.85 -15.59 -12.31
N GLY A 141 -2.60 -15.66 -13.42
CA GLY A 141 -2.10 -15.90 -14.77
C GLY A 141 -2.00 -14.64 -15.63
N SER A 142 -2.57 -13.52 -15.18
CA SER A 142 -2.49 -12.24 -15.88
C SER A 142 -2.63 -11.03 -14.93
N ARG A 143 -2.35 -9.84 -15.47
CA ARG A 143 -2.68 -8.54 -14.83
C ARG A 143 -4.18 -8.44 -14.53
N ASP A 144 -5.04 -8.94 -15.42
CA ASP A 144 -6.50 -8.85 -15.31
C ASP A 144 -7.06 -9.73 -14.19
N GLU A 145 -6.51 -10.93 -13.98
CA GLU A 145 -6.87 -11.78 -12.84
C GLU A 145 -6.52 -11.11 -11.52
N LEU A 146 -5.31 -10.52 -11.41
CA LEU A 146 -4.92 -9.78 -10.20
C LEU A 146 -5.79 -8.54 -9.98
N ALA A 147 -6.11 -7.80 -11.06
CA ALA A 147 -7.01 -6.66 -11.01
C ALA A 147 -8.42 -7.04 -10.57
N THR A 148 -8.88 -8.26 -10.88
CA THR A 148 -10.16 -8.80 -10.38
C THR A 148 -10.14 -8.89 -8.86
N VAL A 149 -9.11 -9.53 -8.29
CA VAL A 149 -9.01 -9.69 -6.83
C VAL A 149 -8.83 -8.33 -6.15
N LEU A 150 -7.94 -7.48 -6.66
CA LEU A 150 -7.73 -6.15 -6.09
C LEU A 150 -8.98 -5.25 -6.22
N GLY A 151 -9.76 -5.37 -7.30
CA GLY A 151 -11.03 -4.68 -7.45
C GLY A 151 -12.08 -5.16 -6.45
N HIS A 152 -12.12 -6.46 -6.18
CA HIS A 152 -12.97 -7.06 -5.13
C HIS A 152 -12.60 -6.52 -3.74
N GLU A 153 -11.32 -6.56 -3.38
CA GLU A 153 -10.85 -6.03 -2.08
C GLU A 153 -11.05 -4.52 -1.96
N LEU A 154 -10.81 -3.75 -3.03
CA LEU A 154 -11.13 -2.32 -3.07
C LEU A 154 -12.61 -2.08 -2.76
N SER A 155 -13.49 -2.93 -3.28
CA SER A 155 -14.92 -2.81 -3.04
C SER A 155 -15.30 -3.09 -1.57
N HIS A 156 -14.61 -4.01 -0.88
CA HIS A 156 -14.80 -4.16 0.56
C HIS A 156 -14.49 -2.89 1.34
N VAL A 157 -13.48 -2.13 0.90
CA VAL A 157 -13.09 -0.86 1.50
C VAL A 157 -14.05 0.27 1.11
N THR A 158 -14.34 0.47 -0.17
CA THR A 158 -15.20 1.58 -0.63
C THR A 158 -16.63 1.44 -0.14
N GLN A 159 -17.14 0.21 -0.06
CA GLN A 159 -18.46 -0.07 0.49
C GLN A 159 -18.45 -0.13 2.02
N ARG A 160 -17.30 0.12 2.68
CA ARG A 160 -17.13 0.14 4.14
C ARG A 160 -17.69 -1.12 4.80
N HIS A 161 -17.46 -2.29 4.17
CA HIS A 161 -18.02 -3.56 4.66
C HIS A 161 -17.62 -3.86 6.11
N ILE A 162 -16.36 -3.59 6.45
CA ILE A 162 -15.87 -3.79 7.81
C ILE A 162 -16.58 -2.85 8.79
N ALA A 163 -16.76 -1.58 8.45
CA ALA A 163 -17.55 -0.65 9.28
C ALA A 163 -18.98 -1.12 9.49
N ARG A 164 -19.66 -1.51 8.41
CA ARG A 164 -21.06 -1.98 8.49
C ARG A 164 -21.20 -3.28 9.28
N MET A 165 -20.16 -4.12 9.34
CA MET A 165 -20.13 -5.28 10.24
C MET A 165 -19.93 -4.85 11.69
N MET A 166 -18.98 -3.94 11.94
CA MET A 166 -18.70 -3.41 13.27
C MET A 166 -19.91 -2.70 13.88
N ASP A 167 -20.65 -1.92 13.10
CA ASP A 167 -21.86 -1.20 13.54
C ASP A 167 -23.02 -2.15 13.88
N LYS A 168 -23.06 -3.32 13.24
CA LYS A 168 -24.06 -4.37 13.52
C LYS A 168 -23.69 -5.26 14.71
N GLN A 169 -22.44 -5.24 15.13
CA GLN A 169 -21.91 -6.08 16.21
C GLN A 169 -21.64 -5.26 17.47
N SER A 170 -21.29 -5.95 18.57
CA SER A 170 -21.10 -5.28 19.86
C SER A 170 -19.92 -4.30 19.83
N LYS A 171 -19.90 -3.34 20.77
CA LYS A 171 -18.80 -2.38 20.96
C LYS A 171 -17.41 -3.03 21.17
N GLN A 172 -17.34 -4.34 21.43
CA GLN A 172 -16.09 -5.08 21.61
C GLN A 172 -15.54 -5.70 20.31
N PHE A 173 -16.34 -5.74 19.25
CA PHE A 173 -15.94 -6.31 17.96
C PHE A 173 -14.69 -5.66 17.32
N PRO A 174 -14.46 -4.32 17.39
CA PRO A 174 -13.21 -3.72 16.91
C PRO A 174 -11.95 -4.32 17.53
N LEU A 175 -11.97 -4.52 18.86
CA LEU A 175 -10.86 -5.11 19.61
C LEU A 175 -10.66 -6.57 19.21
N MET A 176 -11.75 -7.32 19.05
CA MET A 176 -11.72 -8.72 18.61
C MET A 176 -11.14 -8.88 17.20
N LEU A 177 -11.54 -8.01 16.27
CA LEU A 177 -11.03 -8.00 14.89
C LEU A 177 -9.52 -7.74 14.87
N ALA A 178 -9.06 -6.74 15.62
CA ALA A 178 -7.64 -6.44 15.72
C ALA A 178 -6.85 -7.59 16.36
N GLY A 179 -7.34 -8.16 17.46
CA GLY A 179 -6.74 -9.33 18.10
C GLY A 179 -6.65 -10.54 17.16
N LEU A 180 -7.65 -10.75 16.29
CA LEU A 180 -7.59 -11.83 15.30
C LEU A 180 -6.52 -11.57 14.24
N ILE A 181 -6.42 -10.35 13.71
CA ILE A 181 -5.41 -10.03 12.70
C ILE A 181 -4.00 -10.26 13.27
N LEU A 182 -3.78 -9.88 14.54
CA LEU A 182 -2.54 -10.19 15.26
C LEU A 182 -2.36 -11.71 15.47
N GLY A 183 -3.43 -12.43 15.78
CA GLY A 183 -3.43 -13.89 15.89
C GLY A 183 -3.07 -14.60 14.59
N MET A 184 -3.55 -14.10 13.44
CA MET A 184 -3.21 -14.64 12.11
C MET A 184 -1.74 -14.41 11.76
N ILE A 185 -1.23 -13.21 12.06
CA ILE A 185 0.20 -12.88 11.96
C ILE A 185 1.04 -13.85 12.82
N ALA A 186 0.63 -14.11 14.05
CA ALA A 186 1.34 -15.03 14.95
C ALA A 186 1.24 -16.50 14.52
N ALA A 187 0.08 -16.94 14.02
CA ALA A 187 -0.14 -18.31 13.55
C ALA A 187 0.58 -18.62 12.22
N GLY A 188 0.88 -17.60 11.40
CA GLY A 188 1.79 -17.73 10.25
C GLY A 188 3.19 -18.16 10.67
N LYS A 189 3.67 -17.67 11.82
CA LYS A 189 5.03 -17.90 12.36
C LYS A 189 5.24 -19.28 12.99
N SER A 190 4.18 -19.90 13.52
CA SER A 190 4.29 -21.14 14.31
C SER A 190 4.34 -22.44 13.49
N ARG A 191 4.18 -22.38 12.17
CA ARG A 191 4.25 -23.58 11.30
C ARG A 191 5.65 -24.16 11.11
N GLY A 192 6.69 -23.53 11.67
CA GLY A 192 8.09 -23.99 11.61
C GLY A 192 8.65 -24.65 12.88
N GLY A 193 7.89 -24.76 13.98
CA GLY A 193 8.45 -25.20 15.26
C GLY A 193 7.49 -25.94 16.18
N GLY A 194 7.63 -27.27 16.23
CA GLY A 194 7.63 -28.14 17.42
C GLY A 194 6.43 -28.24 18.38
N ASP A 195 5.53 -27.27 18.51
CA ASP A 195 4.52 -27.28 19.57
C ASP A 195 3.07 -27.34 19.05
N ALA A 196 2.68 -28.54 18.62
CA ALA A 196 1.40 -28.80 17.96
C ALA A 196 0.17 -28.56 18.88
N GLY A 197 0.33 -28.65 20.21
CA GLY A 197 -0.77 -28.52 21.17
C GLY A 197 -1.27 -27.09 21.33
N GLN A 198 -0.35 -26.13 21.47
CA GLN A 198 -0.71 -24.71 21.59
C GLN A 198 -1.16 -24.12 20.25
N ALA A 199 -0.57 -24.57 19.14
CA ALA A 199 -1.00 -24.23 17.79
C ALA A 199 -2.40 -24.74 17.45
N MET A 200 -2.82 -25.90 17.98
CA MET A 200 -4.17 -26.46 17.75
C MET A 200 -5.26 -25.68 18.50
N VAL A 201 -4.99 -25.25 19.74
CA VAL A 201 -5.94 -24.45 20.54
C VAL A 201 -6.05 -23.00 20.00
N MET A 202 -4.94 -22.39 19.59
CA MET A 202 -4.98 -21.10 18.89
C MET A 202 -5.62 -21.23 17.51
N GLY A 203 -5.34 -22.32 16.78
CA GLY A 203 -5.90 -22.58 15.46
C GLY A 203 -7.41 -22.80 15.46
N SER A 204 -7.96 -23.46 16.48
CA SER A 204 -9.41 -23.67 16.60
C SER A 204 -10.17 -22.39 16.98
N GLN A 205 -9.60 -21.57 17.87
CA GLN A 205 -10.15 -20.25 18.19
C GLN A 205 -10.03 -19.29 17.00
N ALA A 206 -8.89 -19.25 16.33
CA ALA A 206 -8.69 -18.45 15.12
C ALA A 206 -9.63 -18.88 13.98
N ALA A 207 -9.86 -20.19 13.79
CA ALA A 207 -10.83 -20.68 12.81
C ALA A 207 -12.28 -20.32 13.16
N PHE A 208 -12.64 -20.37 14.46
CA PHE A 208 -13.95 -19.93 14.93
C PHE A 208 -14.16 -18.42 14.74
N MET A 209 -13.14 -17.60 15.03
CA MET A 209 -13.16 -16.16 14.84
C MET A 209 -13.13 -15.77 13.35
N GLN A 210 -12.37 -16.49 12.52
CA GLN A 210 -12.36 -16.33 11.07
C GLN A 210 -13.77 -16.50 10.49
N ASN A 211 -14.51 -17.54 10.93
CA ASN A 211 -15.89 -17.75 10.50
C ASN A 211 -16.83 -16.59 10.89
N GLN A 212 -16.52 -15.81 11.93
CA GLN A 212 -17.28 -14.61 12.30
C GLN A 212 -16.89 -13.37 11.50
N LEU A 213 -15.73 -13.37 10.83
CA LEU A 213 -15.28 -12.29 9.96
C LEU A 213 -15.63 -12.49 8.49
N ASN A 214 -16.19 -13.66 8.14
CA ASN A 214 -16.67 -13.90 6.79
C ASN A 214 -17.70 -12.83 6.45
N PHE A 215 -17.43 -12.08 5.39
CA PHE A 215 -18.39 -11.12 4.89
C PHE A 215 -19.71 -11.83 4.57
N SER A 216 -20.82 -11.13 4.80
CA SER A 216 -22.12 -11.71 4.48
C SER A 216 -22.22 -12.00 2.98
N ARG A 217 -23.07 -12.94 2.59
CA ARG A 217 -23.30 -13.25 1.17
C ARG A 217 -23.69 -12.02 0.36
N ASP A 218 -24.41 -11.08 0.98
CA ASP A 218 -24.83 -9.84 0.36
C ASP A 218 -23.64 -8.91 0.09
N MET A 219 -22.72 -8.80 1.06
CA MET A 219 -21.49 -8.01 0.94
C MET A 219 -20.55 -8.60 -0.13
N GLU A 220 -20.42 -9.92 -0.19
CA GLU A 220 -19.62 -10.58 -1.22
C GLU A 220 -20.18 -10.32 -2.63
N ARG A 221 -21.51 -10.39 -2.81
CA ARG A 221 -22.15 -10.05 -4.09
C ARG A 221 -21.99 -8.57 -4.43
N GLU A 222 -22.06 -7.68 -3.45
CA GLU A 222 -21.81 -6.25 -3.67
C GLU A 222 -20.35 -6.02 -4.11
N ALA A 223 -19.39 -6.65 -3.44
CA ALA A 223 -17.98 -6.56 -3.76
C ALA A 223 -17.65 -7.13 -5.15
N ASP A 224 -18.23 -8.28 -5.52
CA ASP A 224 -18.08 -8.86 -6.86
C ASP A 224 -18.56 -7.88 -7.95
N ARG A 225 -19.71 -7.25 -7.74
CA ARG A 225 -20.36 -6.35 -8.70
C ARG A 225 -19.63 -5.03 -8.87
N VAL A 226 -19.31 -4.38 -7.73
CA VAL A 226 -18.57 -3.12 -7.71
C VAL A 226 -17.17 -3.36 -8.25
N GLY A 227 -16.50 -4.42 -7.79
CA GLY A 227 -15.13 -4.77 -8.19
C GLY A 227 -15.02 -5.04 -9.67
N PHE A 228 -15.97 -5.81 -10.23
CA PHE A 228 -16.07 -6.03 -11.67
C PHE A 228 -16.28 -4.72 -12.45
N GLY A 229 -17.18 -3.86 -11.98
CA GLY A 229 -17.43 -2.55 -12.57
C GLY A 229 -16.20 -1.63 -12.53
N VAL A 230 -15.42 -1.69 -11.46
CA VAL A 230 -14.18 -0.92 -11.28
C VAL A 230 -13.07 -1.43 -12.19
N MET A 231 -12.81 -2.75 -12.23
CA MET A 231 -11.74 -3.29 -13.07
C MET A 231 -12.01 -3.06 -14.57
N THR A 232 -13.26 -3.15 -15.01
CA THR A 232 -13.65 -2.92 -16.41
C THR A 232 -13.53 -1.44 -16.77
N GLN A 233 -13.95 -0.54 -15.87
CA GLN A 233 -13.72 0.90 -16.01
C GLN A 233 -12.23 1.26 -16.04
N ALA A 234 -11.40 0.53 -15.31
CA ALA A 234 -9.94 0.68 -15.30
C ALA A 234 -9.24 0.14 -16.57
N GLY A 235 -10.01 -0.46 -17.49
CA GLY A 235 -9.51 -0.99 -18.76
C GLY A 235 -8.96 -2.42 -18.68
N PHE A 236 -9.19 -3.14 -17.57
CA PHE A 236 -8.84 -4.55 -17.46
C PHE A 236 -9.88 -5.44 -18.14
N ALA A 237 -9.41 -6.56 -18.70
CA ALA A 237 -10.24 -7.47 -19.48
C ALA A 237 -11.22 -8.25 -18.58
N PRO A 238 -12.54 -8.28 -18.88
CA PRO A 238 -13.52 -9.10 -18.17
C PRO A 238 -13.15 -10.58 -18.07
N GLN A 239 -12.37 -11.09 -19.03
CA GLN A 239 -11.88 -12.47 -19.07
C GLN A 239 -10.97 -12.81 -17.88
N GLY A 240 -10.25 -11.82 -17.33
CA GLY A 240 -9.49 -12.00 -16.09
C GLY A 240 -10.39 -12.38 -14.92
N ALA A 241 -11.58 -11.79 -14.84
CA ALA A 241 -12.54 -12.14 -13.80
C ALA A 241 -13.12 -13.54 -14.02
N ALA A 242 -13.49 -13.88 -15.26
CA ALA A 242 -13.98 -15.22 -15.57
C ALA A 242 -12.97 -16.32 -15.21
N THR A 243 -11.72 -16.18 -15.66
CA THR A 243 -10.64 -17.14 -15.39
C THR A 243 -10.29 -17.21 -13.90
N MET A 244 -10.29 -16.09 -13.18
CA MET A 244 -10.09 -16.09 -11.73
C MET A 244 -11.22 -16.83 -11.00
N PHE A 245 -12.48 -16.59 -11.36
CA PHE A 245 -13.63 -17.30 -10.77
C PHE A 245 -13.61 -18.81 -11.07
N GLU A 246 -13.17 -19.22 -12.27
CA GLU A 246 -12.96 -20.63 -12.61
C GLU A 246 -11.89 -21.27 -11.73
N LYS A 247 -10.75 -20.59 -11.51
CA LYS A 247 -9.70 -21.06 -10.59
C LYS A 247 -10.23 -21.24 -9.17
N LEU A 248 -11.00 -20.26 -8.67
CA LEU A 248 -11.62 -20.34 -7.34
C LEU A 248 -12.66 -21.47 -7.26
N GLN A 249 -13.47 -21.68 -8.32
CA GLN A 249 -14.43 -22.77 -8.38
C GLN A 249 -13.73 -24.13 -8.38
N TYR A 250 -12.64 -24.27 -9.13
CA TYR A 250 -11.83 -25.49 -9.17
C TYR A 250 -11.22 -25.79 -7.79
N ALA A 251 -10.63 -24.78 -7.15
CA ALA A 251 -10.06 -24.90 -5.81
C ALA A 251 -11.12 -25.27 -4.74
N SER A 252 -12.34 -24.70 -4.84
CA SER A 252 -13.46 -25.02 -3.95
C SER A 252 -13.95 -26.47 -4.10
N ARG A 253 -13.95 -27.02 -5.33
CA ARG A 253 -14.44 -28.39 -5.61
C ARG A 253 -13.49 -29.48 -5.16
N LEU A 254 -12.18 -29.25 -5.23
CA LEU A 254 -11.17 -30.28 -4.93
C LEU A 254 -10.86 -30.47 -3.45
N ASN A 255 -11.67 -29.91 -2.56
CA ASN A 255 -11.45 -29.90 -1.12
C ASN A 255 -10.07 -29.28 -0.81
N ASP A 256 -10.05 -27.94 -0.75
CA ASP A 256 -8.85 -27.12 -0.52
C ASP A 256 -7.87 -27.81 0.45
N ASN A 257 -6.65 -28.10 -0.03
CA ASN A 257 -5.58 -28.65 0.80
C ASN A 257 -5.02 -27.65 1.83
N GLY A 258 -5.72 -26.51 2.00
CA GLY A 258 -5.40 -25.40 2.89
C GLY A 258 -4.62 -24.27 2.21
N SER A 259 -4.35 -24.36 0.91
CA SER A 259 -3.58 -23.37 0.14
C SER A 259 -4.38 -22.14 -0.30
N PHE A 260 -5.73 -22.20 -0.22
CA PHE A 260 -6.62 -21.08 -0.50
C PHE A 260 -7.36 -20.58 0.76
N PRO A 261 -6.66 -19.99 1.76
CA PRO A 261 -7.34 -19.25 2.84
C PRO A 261 -8.32 -18.19 2.32
N TYR A 262 -8.10 -17.63 1.13
CA TYR A 262 -9.02 -16.71 0.47
C TYR A 262 -10.47 -17.23 0.40
N LEU A 263 -10.68 -18.52 0.09
CA LEU A 263 -12.02 -19.10 0.01
C LEU A 263 -12.70 -19.26 1.38
N ARG A 264 -11.94 -19.15 2.47
CA ARG A 264 -12.50 -19.16 3.83
C ARG A 264 -13.05 -17.80 4.21
N SER A 265 -12.32 -16.70 3.94
CA SER A 265 -12.81 -15.32 4.14
C SER A 265 -13.84 -14.89 3.10
N HIS A 266 -13.72 -15.38 1.86
CA HIS A 266 -14.60 -15.09 0.73
C HIS A 266 -15.23 -16.37 0.15
N PRO A 267 -16.24 -16.96 0.82
CA PRO A 267 -16.85 -18.19 0.34
C PRO A 267 -17.46 -18.02 -1.06
N LEU A 268 -16.97 -18.83 -2.01
CA LEU A 268 -17.52 -18.86 -3.35
C LEU A 268 -18.77 -19.74 -3.40
N THR A 269 -19.94 -19.11 -3.56
CA THR A 269 -21.23 -19.83 -3.67
C THR A 269 -21.63 -20.02 -5.13
N SER A 270 -22.47 -21.02 -5.41
CA SER A 270 -23.06 -21.21 -6.73
C SER A 270 -23.82 -19.97 -7.22
N GLU A 271 -24.45 -19.24 -6.30
CA GLU A 271 -25.16 -17.99 -6.60
C GLU A 271 -24.22 -16.89 -7.09
N ARG A 272 -23.06 -16.69 -6.44
CA ARG A 272 -22.04 -15.71 -6.87
C ARG A 272 -21.49 -16.05 -8.24
N ILE A 273 -21.20 -17.34 -8.46
CA ILE A 273 -20.74 -17.83 -9.77
C ILE A 273 -21.79 -17.53 -10.83
N SER A 274 -23.06 -17.87 -10.58
CA SER A 274 -24.15 -17.60 -11.54
C SER A 274 -24.39 -16.10 -11.77
N ASP A 275 -24.35 -15.25 -10.72
CA ASP A 275 -24.48 -13.80 -10.86
C ASP A 275 -23.35 -13.23 -11.71
N MET A 276 -22.12 -13.68 -11.45
CA MET A 276 -20.96 -13.23 -12.22
C MET A 276 -21.00 -13.75 -13.66
N GLN A 277 -21.32 -15.03 -13.89
CA GLN A 277 -21.53 -15.58 -15.23
C GLN A 277 -22.62 -14.84 -16.02
N GLY A 278 -23.73 -14.47 -15.37
CA GLY A 278 -24.79 -13.66 -15.98
C GLY A 278 -24.34 -12.25 -16.34
N ARG A 279 -23.51 -11.62 -15.49
CA ARG A 279 -22.92 -10.29 -15.73
C ARG A 279 -21.85 -10.29 -16.80
N PHE A 280 -21.08 -11.38 -16.87
CA PHE A 280 -20.03 -11.54 -17.86
C PHE A 280 -20.59 -11.62 -19.29
N GLN A 281 -21.90 -11.86 -19.48
CA GLN A 281 -22.55 -12.11 -20.78
C GLN A 281 -21.60 -12.82 -21.74
N PHE A 282 -21.09 -13.98 -21.32
CA PHE A 282 -20.05 -14.74 -22.04
C PHE A 282 -20.26 -14.67 -23.55
N ARG A 283 -19.55 -13.77 -24.22
CA ARG A 283 -19.20 -13.95 -25.62
C ARG A 283 -17.79 -14.51 -25.63
N MET A 284 -17.68 -15.75 -25.14
CA MET A 284 -16.45 -16.56 -25.25
C MET A 284 -15.94 -16.61 -26.69
N ASP A 285 -16.85 -16.45 -27.65
CA ASP A 285 -16.56 -16.51 -29.08
C ASP A 285 -16.01 -15.20 -29.66
N THR A 286 -15.97 -14.09 -28.91
CA THR A 286 -15.62 -12.76 -29.48
C THR A 286 -14.35 -12.11 -28.94
N VAL A 287 -13.73 -12.64 -27.87
CA VAL A 287 -12.52 -12.05 -27.29
C VAL A 287 -11.52 -13.15 -26.91
N PRO A 288 -10.27 -13.13 -27.40
CA PRO A 288 -9.26 -14.14 -27.09
C PRO A 288 -9.03 -14.29 -25.57
N ALA A 289 -8.71 -15.52 -25.13
CA ALA A 289 -8.28 -15.77 -23.76
C ALA A 289 -7.06 -14.91 -23.39
N PRO A 290 -6.91 -14.53 -22.11
CA PRO A 290 -5.75 -13.76 -21.66
C PRO A 290 -4.45 -14.51 -22.03
N VAL A 291 -3.62 -13.88 -22.85
CA VAL A 291 -2.32 -14.45 -23.23
C VAL A 291 -1.33 -14.15 -22.10
N LEU A 292 -0.62 -15.18 -21.63
CA LEU A 292 0.46 -14.98 -20.68
C LEU A 292 1.55 -14.11 -21.32
N VAL A 293 1.77 -12.94 -20.74
CA VAL A 293 2.82 -11.99 -21.16
C VAL A 293 4.08 -12.17 -20.32
N MET A 294 5.24 -11.85 -20.91
CA MET A 294 6.56 -12.11 -20.30
C MET A 294 6.73 -11.37 -18.97
N ASP A 295 6.37 -10.09 -18.92
CA ASP A 295 6.49 -9.25 -17.72
C ASP A 295 5.68 -9.81 -16.54
N HIS A 296 4.46 -10.29 -16.79
CA HIS A 296 3.65 -10.95 -15.77
C HIS A 296 4.30 -12.27 -15.33
N ALA A 297 4.71 -13.13 -16.27
CA ALA A 297 5.34 -14.40 -15.96
C ALA A 297 6.58 -14.24 -15.08
N MET A 298 7.36 -13.19 -15.32
CA MET A 298 8.56 -12.84 -14.54
C MET A 298 8.21 -12.33 -13.13
N VAL A 299 7.20 -11.46 -12.99
CA VAL A 299 6.73 -11.00 -11.67
C VAL A 299 6.16 -12.15 -10.84
N SER A 300 5.32 -13.01 -11.43
CA SER A 300 4.79 -14.20 -10.74
C SER A 300 5.91 -15.14 -10.33
N SER A 301 6.96 -15.27 -11.15
CA SER A 301 8.17 -16.04 -10.82
C SER A 301 8.98 -15.42 -9.68
N ARG A 302 9.14 -14.10 -9.66
CA ARG A 302 9.77 -13.37 -8.55
C ARG A 302 9.01 -13.60 -7.25
N ALA A 303 7.68 -13.47 -7.28
CA ALA A 303 6.83 -13.72 -6.12
C ALA A 303 7.04 -15.12 -5.56
N ARG A 304 7.04 -16.16 -6.42
CA ARG A 304 7.32 -17.55 -6.02
C ARG A 304 8.64 -17.70 -5.29
N VAL A 305 9.73 -17.13 -5.81
CA VAL A 305 11.05 -17.22 -5.17
C VAL A 305 11.09 -16.48 -3.84
N LEU A 306 10.47 -15.31 -3.76
CA LEU A 306 10.44 -14.48 -2.54
C LEU A 306 9.55 -15.04 -1.43
N THR A 307 8.69 -16.03 -1.70
CA THR A 307 8.01 -16.83 -0.65
C THR A 307 8.97 -17.73 0.15
N ARG A 308 10.24 -17.85 -0.27
CA ARG A 308 11.29 -18.67 0.36
C ARG A 308 10.89 -20.15 0.53
N PRO A 309 10.69 -20.88 -0.58
CA PRO A 309 10.17 -22.26 -0.54
C PRO A 309 11.17 -23.31 -0.02
N GLY A 310 12.41 -22.92 0.26
CA GLY A 310 13.48 -23.81 0.71
C GLY A 310 14.46 -24.19 -0.42
N VAL A 311 15.65 -24.65 -0.02
CA VAL A 311 16.81 -24.85 -0.91
C VAL A 311 16.53 -25.86 -2.03
N ASP A 312 15.79 -26.94 -1.76
CA ASP A 312 15.53 -27.98 -2.76
C ASP A 312 14.61 -27.48 -3.88
N VAL A 313 13.61 -26.67 -3.55
CA VAL A 313 12.74 -26.03 -4.56
C VAL A 313 13.53 -25.03 -5.41
N LEU A 314 14.44 -24.26 -4.78
CA LEU A 314 15.32 -23.35 -5.53
C LEU A 314 16.21 -24.10 -6.53
N ARG A 315 16.77 -25.26 -6.16
CA ARG A 315 17.56 -26.12 -7.07
C ARG A 315 16.69 -26.66 -8.21
N GLN A 316 15.49 -27.14 -7.91
CA GLN A 316 14.55 -27.60 -8.94
C GLN A 316 14.24 -26.51 -9.97
N TRP A 317 14.07 -25.26 -9.53
CA TRP A 317 13.84 -24.15 -10.46
C TRP A 317 15.07 -23.79 -11.30
N VAL A 318 16.28 -23.91 -10.74
CA VAL A 318 17.52 -23.80 -11.52
C VAL A 318 17.57 -24.87 -12.62
N ASP A 319 17.28 -26.12 -12.27
CA ASP A 319 17.31 -27.26 -13.21
C ASP A 319 16.20 -27.18 -14.26
N ALA A 320 15.03 -26.60 -13.91
CA ALA A 320 13.90 -26.45 -14.81
C ALA A 320 14.26 -25.68 -16.09
N ALA A 321 15.20 -24.73 -16.01
CA ALA A 321 15.69 -23.95 -17.16
C ALA A 321 16.53 -24.75 -18.18
N ALA A 322 16.85 -26.01 -17.88
CA ALA A 322 17.52 -26.95 -18.78
C ALA A 322 16.62 -28.13 -19.19
N SER A 323 15.36 -28.16 -18.73
CA SER A 323 14.44 -29.26 -18.99
C SER A 323 13.94 -29.32 -20.44
N GLY A 324 13.54 -30.51 -20.89
CA GLY A 324 12.84 -30.66 -22.17
C GLY A 324 11.46 -29.98 -22.19
N GLU A 325 10.85 -29.75 -21.03
CA GLU A 325 9.62 -28.97 -20.90
C GLU A 325 9.87 -27.51 -21.25
N PHE A 326 10.92 -26.90 -20.69
CA PHE A 326 11.35 -25.52 -20.99
C PHE A 326 11.51 -25.29 -22.50
N ALA A 327 12.13 -26.23 -23.22
CA ALA A 327 12.32 -26.12 -24.66
C ALA A 327 11.00 -26.08 -25.47
N ARG A 328 9.92 -26.65 -24.93
CA ARG A 328 8.59 -26.69 -25.57
C ARG A 328 7.64 -25.59 -25.09
N SER A 329 7.99 -24.89 -24.02
CA SER A 329 7.18 -23.83 -23.42
C SER A 329 7.11 -22.57 -24.29
N SER A 330 6.06 -21.76 -24.09
CA SER A 330 5.91 -20.47 -24.76
C SER A 330 7.02 -19.47 -24.37
N PRO A 331 7.27 -18.41 -25.16
CA PRO A 331 8.26 -17.40 -24.81
C PRO A 331 8.07 -16.77 -23.41
N ALA A 332 6.81 -16.52 -23.01
CA ALA A 332 6.51 -15.99 -21.69
C ALA A 332 6.78 -17.00 -20.56
N GLN A 333 6.44 -18.27 -20.77
CA GLN A 333 6.78 -19.33 -19.82
C GLN A 333 8.30 -19.50 -19.70
N GLN A 334 9.03 -19.46 -20.83
CA GLN A 334 10.49 -19.50 -20.83
C GLN A 334 11.10 -18.32 -20.06
N ALA A 335 10.61 -17.10 -20.28
CA ALA A 335 11.05 -15.92 -19.54
C ALA A 335 10.81 -16.08 -18.03
N GLY A 336 9.62 -16.53 -17.62
CA GLY A 336 9.32 -16.83 -16.21
C GLY A 336 10.25 -17.88 -15.61
N THR A 337 10.44 -19.02 -16.29
CA THR A 337 11.36 -20.09 -15.83
C THR A 337 12.79 -19.60 -15.70
N LEU A 338 13.31 -18.85 -16.68
CA LEU A 338 14.66 -18.29 -16.62
C LEU A 338 14.80 -17.26 -15.49
N TYR A 339 13.77 -16.45 -15.25
CA TYR A 339 13.73 -15.50 -14.13
C TYR A 339 13.79 -16.23 -12.79
N ALA A 340 12.90 -17.20 -12.58
CA ALA A 340 12.88 -18.02 -11.36
C ALA A 340 14.22 -18.71 -11.14
N ALA A 341 14.79 -19.32 -12.18
CA ALA A 341 16.08 -20.01 -12.14
C ALA A 341 17.22 -19.06 -11.77
N ALA A 342 17.33 -17.90 -12.42
CA ALA A 342 18.39 -16.92 -12.18
C ALA A 342 18.31 -16.33 -10.76
N LEU A 343 17.10 -15.97 -10.30
CA LEU A 343 16.88 -15.48 -8.94
C LEU A 343 17.14 -16.59 -7.90
N SER A 344 16.75 -17.83 -8.18
CA SER A 344 17.03 -18.97 -7.29
C SER A 344 18.51 -19.25 -7.16
N ALA A 345 19.26 -19.23 -8.27
CA ALA A 345 20.72 -19.36 -8.25
C ALA A 345 21.39 -18.23 -7.44
N ARG A 346 20.86 -17.00 -7.51
CA ARG A 346 21.30 -15.88 -6.67
C ARG A 346 21.05 -16.15 -5.19
N GLU A 347 19.86 -16.61 -4.80
CA GLU A 347 19.53 -16.96 -3.41
C GLU A 347 20.42 -18.11 -2.89
N LEU A 348 20.79 -19.05 -3.77
CA LEU A 348 21.75 -20.13 -3.48
C LEU A 348 23.22 -19.67 -3.46
N ARG A 349 23.48 -18.38 -3.76
CA ARG A 349 24.82 -17.79 -3.94
C ARG A 349 25.67 -18.43 -5.04
N ASP A 350 25.07 -19.14 -5.98
CA ASP A 350 25.72 -19.58 -7.21
C ASP A 350 25.67 -18.45 -8.25
N TYR A 351 26.51 -17.44 -8.05
CA TYR A 351 26.56 -16.27 -8.93
C TYR A 351 27.04 -16.61 -10.35
N LYS A 352 27.73 -17.74 -10.54
CA LYS A 352 28.14 -18.19 -11.88
C LYS A 352 26.92 -18.68 -12.66
N ALA A 353 26.12 -19.57 -12.06
CA ALA A 353 24.87 -20.04 -12.65
C ALA A 353 23.87 -18.88 -12.83
N ALA A 354 23.72 -18.03 -11.80
CA ALA A 354 22.81 -16.87 -11.84
C ALA A 354 23.11 -15.94 -13.02
N ARG A 355 24.39 -15.60 -13.26
CA ARG A 355 24.81 -14.78 -14.41
C ARG A 355 24.49 -15.43 -15.74
N ALA A 356 24.76 -16.74 -15.88
CA ALA A 356 24.49 -17.47 -17.12
C ALA A 356 22.99 -17.52 -17.43
N LEU A 357 22.16 -17.78 -16.41
CA LEU A 357 20.70 -17.81 -16.54
C LEU A 357 20.13 -16.41 -16.82
N ALA A 358 20.64 -15.37 -16.15
CA ALA A 358 20.23 -13.99 -16.40
C ALA A 358 20.60 -13.53 -17.82
N GLN A 359 21.74 -13.96 -18.36
CA GLN A 359 22.12 -13.66 -19.74
C GLN A 359 21.14 -14.28 -20.75
N ARG A 360 20.79 -15.56 -20.55
CA ARG A 360 19.76 -16.25 -21.36
C ARG A 360 18.40 -15.56 -21.25
N LEU A 361 18.05 -15.05 -20.05
CA LEU A 361 16.83 -14.28 -19.85
C LEU A 361 16.84 -12.98 -20.65
N VAL A 362 17.93 -12.22 -20.62
CA VAL A 362 18.08 -10.97 -21.40
C VAL A 362 17.93 -11.23 -22.91
N GLU A 363 18.50 -12.31 -23.41
CA GLU A 363 18.34 -12.71 -24.81
C GLU A 363 16.88 -13.09 -25.13
N ARG A 364 16.21 -13.80 -24.22
CA ARG A 364 14.80 -14.20 -24.38
C ARG A 364 13.84 -13.01 -24.36
N THR A 365 14.18 -11.94 -23.64
CA THR A 365 13.31 -10.76 -23.48
C THR A 365 13.68 -9.60 -24.40
N ALA A 366 14.67 -9.76 -25.29
CA ALA A 366 15.23 -8.67 -26.09
C ALA A 366 14.20 -7.97 -27.01
N ASP A 367 13.14 -8.67 -27.42
CA ASP A 367 12.06 -8.16 -28.27
C ASP A 367 10.86 -7.56 -27.49
N ASP A 368 10.87 -7.63 -26.16
CA ASP A 368 9.81 -7.13 -25.28
C ASP A 368 10.40 -6.10 -24.29
N VAL A 369 10.12 -4.81 -24.50
CA VAL A 369 10.73 -3.72 -23.72
C VAL A 369 10.43 -3.80 -22.21
N PRO A 370 9.17 -4.00 -21.75
CA PRO A 370 8.88 -4.24 -20.34
C PRO A 370 9.66 -5.42 -19.75
N ALA A 371 9.69 -6.57 -20.45
CA ALA A 371 10.39 -7.76 -19.97
C ALA A 371 11.92 -7.58 -19.97
N ALA A 372 12.49 -6.95 -21.00
CA ALA A 372 13.91 -6.61 -21.07
C ALA A 372 14.33 -5.73 -19.88
N ARG A 373 13.48 -4.78 -19.49
CA ARG A 373 13.73 -3.91 -18.33
C ARG A 373 13.79 -4.72 -17.03
N GLN A 374 12.82 -5.60 -16.79
CA GLN A 374 12.81 -6.45 -15.60
C GLN A 374 13.99 -7.44 -15.57
N ALA A 375 14.38 -7.99 -16.73
CA ALA A 375 15.53 -8.87 -16.84
C ALA A 375 16.84 -8.14 -16.49
N ARG A 376 16.98 -6.89 -16.95
CA ARG A 376 18.10 -6.01 -16.63
C ARG A 376 18.16 -5.68 -15.13
N TRP A 377 17.02 -5.43 -14.48
CA TRP A 377 16.98 -5.23 -13.03
C TRP A 377 17.47 -6.48 -12.28
N LEU A 378 16.97 -7.67 -12.64
CA LEU A 378 17.45 -8.92 -12.03
C LEU A 378 18.95 -9.13 -12.26
N GLN A 379 19.46 -8.83 -13.46
CA GLN A 379 20.88 -8.91 -13.75
C GLN A 379 21.69 -7.98 -12.85
N ALA A 380 21.25 -6.73 -12.65
CA ALA A 380 21.90 -5.80 -11.73
C ALA A 380 21.81 -6.27 -10.27
N GLU A 381 20.69 -6.83 -9.81
CA GLU A 381 20.55 -7.43 -8.48
C GLU A 381 21.53 -8.59 -8.24
N ILE A 382 21.76 -9.43 -9.27
CA ILE A 382 22.72 -10.53 -9.22
C ILE A 382 24.15 -9.98 -9.11
N GLU A 383 24.49 -8.97 -9.91
CA GLU A 383 25.83 -8.39 -9.92
C GLU A 383 26.14 -7.61 -8.62
N LEU A 384 25.16 -6.90 -8.05
CA LEU A 384 25.31 -6.28 -6.73
C LEU A 384 25.51 -7.32 -5.64
N ALA A 385 24.72 -8.40 -5.64
CA ALA A 385 24.84 -9.47 -4.66
C ALA A 385 26.19 -10.22 -4.75
N ALA A 386 26.76 -10.34 -5.96
CA ALA A 386 28.06 -10.95 -6.16
C ALA A 386 29.24 -10.09 -5.64
N GLY A 387 29.04 -8.77 -5.50
CA GLY A 387 30.04 -7.84 -5.00
C GLY A 387 31.28 -7.68 -5.89
N GLY A 388 32.31 -6.98 -5.39
CA GLY A 388 33.57 -6.75 -6.10
C GLY A 388 33.36 -6.09 -7.47
N ALA A 389 33.89 -6.70 -8.53
CA ALA A 389 33.70 -6.21 -9.91
C ALA A 389 32.22 -6.19 -10.37
N GLY A 390 31.34 -6.95 -9.71
CA GLY A 390 29.91 -6.94 -9.99
C GLY A 390 29.24 -5.59 -9.73
N VAL A 391 29.74 -4.82 -8.74
CA VAL A 391 29.17 -3.50 -8.41
C VAL A 391 29.25 -2.52 -9.58
N ALA A 392 30.41 -2.44 -10.24
CA ALA A 392 30.59 -1.57 -11.41
C ALA A 392 29.70 -2.01 -12.59
N LYS A 393 29.56 -3.32 -12.78
CA LYS A 393 28.67 -3.87 -13.82
C LYS A 393 27.20 -3.56 -13.51
N ALA A 394 26.75 -3.73 -12.28
CA ALA A 394 25.39 -3.37 -11.87
C ALA A 394 25.10 -1.88 -12.12
N ALA A 395 26.01 -0.98 -11.73
CA ALA A 395 25.85 0.45 -11.99
C ALA A 395 25.74 0.77 -13.49
N SER A 396 26.49 0.06 -14.35
CA SER A 396 26.41 0.25 -15.82
C SER A 396 25.09 -0.23 -16.45
N LEU A 397 24.34 -1.10 -15.77
CA LEU A 397 23.06 -1.63 -16.24
C LEU A 397 21.88 -0.70 -15.89
N LEU A 398 22.07 0.28 -15.02
CA LEU A 398 20.99 1.08 -14.43
C LEU A 398 21.08 2.53 -14.86
N ASP A 399 19.94 3.14 -15.14
CA ASP A 399 19.85 4.59 -15.32
C ASP A 399 19.56 5.26 -13.97
N GLY A 400 20.56 5.97 -13.43
CA GLY A 400 20.42 6.73 -12.19
C GLY A 400 19.40 7.89 -12.26
N LYS A 401 18.89 8.22 -13.46
CA LYS A 401 17.81 9.21 -13.66
C LYS A 401 16.45 8.55 -13.91
N ALA A 402 16.37 7.22 -13.87
CA ALA A 402 15.11 6.51 -14.04
C ALA A 402 14.10 6.96 -12.97
N LYS A 403 12.86 7.19 -13.40
CA LYS A 403 11.75 7.57 -12.51
C LYS A 403 10.97 6.36 -11.98
N SER A 404 11.23 5.16 -12.49
CA SER A 404 10.61 3.94 -11.97
C SER A 404 11.23 3.59 -10.62
N ARG A 405 10.38 3.31 -9.63
CA ARG A 405 10.80 2.98 -8.27
C ARG A 405 11.85 1.85 -8.20
N PRO A 406 11.72 0.72 -8.93
CA PRO A 406 12.70 -0.37 -8.84
C PRO A 406 14.10 0.04 -9.31
N GLU A 407 14.19 0.69 -10.47
CA GLU A 407 15.48 1.11 -11.03
C GLU A 407 16.16 2.18 -10.19
N MET A 408 15.38 3.14 -9.68
CA MET A 408 15.88 4.20 -8.81
C MET A 408 16.49 3.63 -7.52
N LEU A 409 15.76 2.74 -6.82
CA LEU A 409 16.25 2.13 -5.58
C LEU A 409 17.50 1.26 -5.85
N LEU A 410 17.47 0.47 -6.91
CA LEU A 410 18.60 -0.39 -7.27
C LEU A 410 19.84 0.42 -7.69
N ALA A 411 19.64 1.55 -8.39
CA ALA A 411 20.73 2.46 -8.76
C ALA A 411 21.32 3.16 -7.54
N ALA A 412 20.50 3.50 -6.54
CA ALA A 412 20.98 4.03 -5.27
C ALA A 412 21.79 3.00 -4.47
N ASP A 413 21.33 1.75 -4.39
CA ASP A 413 22.11 0.68 -3.77
C ASP A 413 23.45 0.44 -4.48
N ALA A 414 23.44 0.48 -5.81
CA ALA A 414 24.67 0.41 -6.61
C ALA A 414 25.61 1.60 -6.33
N ALA A 415 25.08 2.81 -6.20
CA ALA A 415 25.85 4.01 -5.89
C ALA A 415 26.48 3.94 -4.50
N VAL A 416 25.76 3.44 -3.48
CA VAL A 416 26.30 3.18 -2.14
C VAL A 416 27.43 2.13 -2.21
N ALA A 417 27.18 1.00 -2.87
CA ALA A 417 28.16 -0.07 -3.00
C ALA A 417 29.43 0.37 -3.77
N ALA A 418 29.27 1.24 -4.77
CA ALA A 418 30.37 1.82 -5.55
C ALA A 418 31.10 2.96 -4.83
N ARG A 419 30.66 3.34 -3.63
CA ARG A 419 31.15 4.51 -2.88
C ARG A 419 31.02 5.83 -3.67
N GLN A 420 29.95 5.95 -4.45
CA GLN A 420 29.63 7.14 -5.25
C GLN A 420 28.17 7.58 -4.98
N PRO A 421 27.78 7.90 -3.73
CA PRO A 421 26.39 8.18 -3.38
C PRO A 421 25.85 9.52 -3.90
N ALA A 422 26.74 10.50 -4.11
CA ALA A 422 26.36 11.90 -4.38
C ALA A 422 25.37 12.11 -5.54
N PRO A 423 25.48 11.42 -6.70
CA PRO A 423 24.54 11.62 -7.81
C PRO A 423 23.11 11.17 -7.51
N MET A 424 22.93 10.20 -6.61
CA MET A 424 21.61 9.62 -6.31
C MET A 424 20.85 10.36 -5.20
N ILE A 425 21.54 11.18 -4.40
CA ILE A 425 20.90 11.92 -3.29
C ILE A 425 19.79 12.87 -3.77
N PRO A 426 20.01 13.73 -4.78
CA PRO A 426 18.93 14.60 -5.28
C PRO A 426 17.75 13.80 -5.82
N VAL A 427 18.01 12.69 -6.52
CA VAL A 427 16.97 11.83 -7.11
C VAL A 427 16.07 11.25 -6.02
N LEU A 428 16.66 10.67 -4.97
CA LEU A 428 15.90 10.09 -3.87
C LEU A 428 15.21 11.16 -3.01
N ARG A 429 15.85 12.31 -2.81
CA ARG A 429 15.25 13.44 -2.10
C ARG A 429 13.99 13.96 -2.81
N ASP A 430 14.04 14.11 -4.12
CA ASP A 430 12.90 14.57 -4.92
C ASP A 430 11.77 13.52 -4.93
N TRP A 431 12.13 12.23 -4.95
CA TRP A 431 11.16 11.13 -4.82
C TRP A 431 10.41 11.17 -3.49
N VAL A 432 11.12 11.21 -2.36
CA VAL A 432 10.48 11.17 -1.03
C VAL A 432 9.70 12.44 -0.70
N ALA A 433 10.01 13.57 -1.35
CA ALA A 433 9.22 14.79 -1.23
C ALA A 433 7.80 14.63 -1.81
N THR A 434 7.65 13.80 -2.84
CA THR A 434 6.34 13.50 -3.48
C THR A 434 5.74 12.17 -3.03
N ASN A 435 6.55 11.29 -2.43
CA ASN A 435 6.17 9.97 -1.92
C ASN A 435 6.60 9.81 -0.45
N PRO A 436 6.10 10.65 0.47
CA PRO A 436 6.59 10.69 1.86
C PRO A 436 6.31 9.40 2.65
N ARG A 437 5.44 8.51 2.15
CA ARG A 437 5.11 7.21 2.75
C ARG A 437 5.98 6.05 2.22
N ASP A 438 6.92 6.33 1.31
CA ASP A 438 7.85 5.31 0.82
C ASP A 438 9.02 5.11 1.81
N ALA A 439 8.83 4.20 2.76
CA ALA A 439 9.81 3.93 3.81
C ALA A 439 11.14 3.41 3.28
N THR A 440 11.12 2.58 2.23
CA THR A 440 12.34 2.03 1.62
C THR A 440 13.12 3.12 0.90
N ALA A 441 12.46 4.04 0.20
CA ALA A 441 13.14 5.19 -0.39
C ALA A 441 13.77 6.10 0.67
N TRP A 442 13.08 6.39 1.77
CA TRP A 442 13.66 7.14 2.90
C TRP A 442 14.89 6.46 3.50
N ARG A 443 14.83 5.15 3.73
CA ARG A 443 15.96 4.38 4.26
C ARG A 443 17.13 4.30 3.27
N THR A 444 16.83 4.19 1.98
CA THR A 444 17.83 4.23 0.91
C THR A 444 18.52 5.60 0.87
N LEU A 445 17.76 6.69 1.02
CA LEU A 445 18.30 8.04 1.16
C LEU A 445 19.17 8.21 2.40
N ALA A 446 18.77 7.62 3.54
CA ALA A 446 19.60 7.60 4.75
C ALA A 446 20.95 6.89 4.51
N ASN A 447 20.94 5.76 3.80
CA ASN A 447 22.15 5.03 3.44
C ASN A 447 23.08 5.84 2.51
N LEU A 448 22.50 6.57 1.54
CA LEU A 448 23.26 7.47 0.66
C LEU A 448 23.96 8.57 1.46
N TYR A 449 23.24 9.26 2.35
CA TYR A 449 23.82 10.27 3.23
C TYR A 449 24.90 9.70 4.14
N GLY A 450 24.65 8.54 4.75
CA GLY A 450 25.61 7.83 5.59
C GLY A 450 26.90 7.48 4.82
N ALA A 451 26.78 7.01 3.58
CA ALA A 451 27.93 6.72 2.71
C ALA A 451 28.70 7.98 2.30
N GLN A 452 28.07 9.15 2.27
CA GLN A 452 28.72 10.44 2.05
C GLN A 452 29.36 11.02 3.33
N GLY A 453 29.03 10.47 4.51
CA GLY A 453 29.45 11.02 5.80
C GLY A 453 28.55 12.15 6.32
N ASP A 454 27.36 12.34 5.74
CA ASP A 454 26.37 13.33 6.18
C ASP A 454 25.44 12.74 7.25
N THR A 455 25.97 12.66 8.48
CA THR A 455 25.30 11.98 9.59
C THR A 455 23.95 12.59 9.97
N LEU A 456 23.81 13.92 9.93
CA LEU A 456 22.58 14.58 10.34
C LEU A 456 21.43 14.26 9.38
N HIS A 457 21.66 14.40 8.06
CA HIS A 457 20.66 14.07 7.07
C HIS A 457 20.37 12.57 7.04
N ALA A 458 21.37 11.72 7.28
CA ALA A 458 21.17 10.27 7.40
C ALA A 458 20.20 9.93 8.55
N ILE A 459 20.42 10.48 9.75
CA ILE A 459 19.53 10.24 10.91
C ILE A 459 18.13 10.79 10.65
N ARG A 460 18.01 11.97 10.02
CA ARG A 460 16.71 12.55 9.66
C ARG A 460 15.95 11.67 8.68
N ALA A 461 16.59 11.24 7.59
CA ALA A 461 15.97 10.36 6.60
C ALA A 461 15.57 9.00 7.21
N ASP A 462 16.40 8.46 8.12
CA ASP A 462 16.04 7.24 8.86
C ASP A 462 14.85 7.48 9.80
N ALA A 463 14.76 8.66 10.45
CA ALA A 463 13.60 9.02 11.26
C ALA A 463 12.31 9.04 10.41
N GLU A 464 12.34 9.68 9.24
CA GLU A 464 11.19 9.72 8.32
C GLU A 464 10.82 8.33 7.79
N SER A 465 11.79 7.43 7.60
CA SER A 465 11.50 6.03 7.23
C SER A 465 10.65 5.33 8.29
N ASN A 466 10.85 5.63 9.58
CA ASN A 466 10.05 5.08 10.68
C ASN A 466 8.67 5.73 10.75
N VAL A 467 8.56 7.02 10.42
CA VAL A 467 7.26 7.71 10.27
C VAL A 467 6.42 7.08 9.16
N ALA A 468 7.05 6.71 8.04
CA ALA A 468 6.37 6.11 6.90
C ALA A 468 5.71 4.76 7.24
N ILE A 469 6.30 3.97 8.14
CA ILE A 469 5.76 2.70 8.65
C ILE A 469 5.00 2.83 9.99
N LEU A 470 4.66 4.06 10.39
CA LEU A 470 3.89 4.34 11.62
C LEU A 470 4.59 3.94 12.93
N ASP A 471 5.92 3.78 12.92
CA ASP A 471 6.73 3.58 14.12
C ASP A 471 7.20 4.93 14.69
N TYR A 472 6.24 5.70 15.21
CA TYR A 472 6.50 7.04 15.75
C TYR A 472 7.45 7.04 16.96
N PRO A 473 7.44 6.05 17.88
CA PRO A 473 8.45 5.96 18.94
C PRO A 473 9.87 5.85 18.38
N ALA A 474 10.09 4.98 17.39
CA ALA A 474 11.39 4.80 16.75
C ALA A 474 11.83 6.06 15.97
N ALA A 475 10.87 6.76 15.34
CA ALA A 475 11.13 8.05 14.69
C ALA A 475 11.53 9.14 15.70
N ARG A 476 10.81 9.24 16.83
CA ARG A 476 11.09 10.21 17.91
C ARG A 476 12.51 10.07 18.42
N ASP A 477 12.95 8.83 18.68
CA ASP A 477 14.27 8.58 19.24
C ASP A 477 15.38 9.02 18.28
N ARG A 478 15.17 8.86 16.96
CA ARG A 478 16.07 9.36 15.91
C ARG A 478 16.07 10.88 15.80
N PHE A 479 14.91 11.52 15.85
CA PHE A 479 14.83 12.99 15.89
C PHE A 479 15.54 13.57 17.12
N LYS A 480 15.42 12.93 18.29
CA LYS A 480 16.18 13.32 19.49
C LYS A 480 17.68 13.17 19.30
N ALA A 481 18.14 12.10 18.63
CA ALA A 481 19.55 11.94 18.28
C ALA A 481 20.04 13.04 17.33
N ALA A 482 19.23 13.44 16.34
CA ALA A 482 19.54 14.57 15.47
C ALA A 482 19.63 15.91 16.24
N GLN A 483 18.72 16.17 17.19
CA GLN A 483 18.77 17.35 18.07
C GLN A 483 20.03 17.37 18.95
N GLU A 484 20.48 16.21 19.45
CA GLU A 484 21.74 16.10 20.18
C GLU A 484 22.93 16.50 19.32
N LEU A 485 23.01 16.02 18.06
CA LEU A 485 24.08 16.39 17.14
C LEU A 485 24.10 17.89 16.84
N ILE A 486 22.92 18.49 16.63
CA ILE A 486 22.77 19.94 16.42
C ILE A 486 23.31 20.71 17.63
N ARG A 487 22.93 20.32 18.85
CA ARG A 487 23.40 20.98 20.08
C ARG A 487 24.91 20.84 20.24
N GLN A 488 25.48 19.68 19.92
CA GLN A 488 26.93 19.47 19.97
C GLN A 488 27.67 20.37 18.98
N SER A 489 27.14 20.53 17.76
CA SER A 489 27.65 21.48 16.76
C SER A 489 27.63 22.93 17.26
N GLN A 490 26.52 23.37 17.84
CA GLN A 490 26.39 24.74 18.39
C GLN A 490 27.27 24.98 19.61
N SER A 491 27.56 23.95 20.41
CA SER A 491 28.42 24.06 21.61
C SER A 491 29.92 24.21 21.30
N GLY A 492 30.34 24.16 20.03
CA GLY A 492 31.73 24.35 19.62
C GLY A 492 32.68 23.24 20.08
N ARG A 493 32.17 22.02 20.32
CA ARG A 493 33.01 20.87 20.68
C ARG A 493 34.06 20.60 19.57
N PRO A 494 35.33 20.30 19.92
CA PRO A 494 36.34 19.94 18.93
C PRO A 494 35.87 18.77 18.05
N GLY A 495 35.90 18.95 16.73
CA GLY A 495 35.46 17.95 15.75
C GLY A 495 33.98 18.01 15.36
N ALA A 496 33.21 18.99 15.85
CA ALA A 496 31.82 19.13 15.47
C ALA A 496 31.65 19.74 14.06
N VAL A 497 30.84 19.10 13.22
CA VAL A 497 30.50 19.58 11.87
C VAL A 497 29.48 20.72 11.98
N PRO A 498 29.70 21.89 11.36
CA PRO A 498 28.73 22.98 11.35
C PRO A 498 27.38 22.52 10.76
N VAL A 499 26.30 22.81 11.46
CA VAL A 499 24.93 22.48 10.99
C VAL A 499 24.22 23.75 10.53
N ASP A 500 23.57 23.67 9.37
CA ASP A 500 22.73 24.73 8.83
C ASP A 500 21.49 25.00 9.71
N HIS A 501 21.16 26.27 9.91
CA HIS A 501 19.99 26.70 10.68
C HIS A 501 18.67 26.19 10.09
N PHE A 502 18.58 26.04 8.76
CA PHE A 502 17.38 25.50 8.12
C PHE A 502 17.15 24.03 8.52
N GLU A 503 18.18 23.19 8.43
CA GLU A 503 18.10 21.78 8.82
C GLU A 503 17.83 21.62 10.32
N ALA A 504 18.45 22.45 11.17
CA ALA A 504 18.15 22.45 12.60
C ALA A 504 16.66 22.76 12.87
N SER A 505 16.10 23.76 12.18
CA SER A 505 14.69 24.11 12.31
C SER A 505 13.75 23.01 11.80
N ILE A 506 14.12 22.29 10.73
CA ILE A 506 13.33 21.17 10.22
C ILE A 506 13.28 20.05 11.25
N VAL A 507 14.45 19.66 11.79
CA VAL A 507 14.55 18.62 12.82
C VAL A 507 13.73 18.96 14.04
N ASP A 508 13.81 20.20 14.54
CA ASP A 508 13.05 20.62 15.73
C ASP A 508 11.54 20.61 15.50
N THR A 509 11.07 21.10 14.34
CA THR A 509 9.65 21.09 14.00
C THR A 509 9.12 19.66 13.89
N ARG A 510 9.82 18.81 13.13
CA ARG A 510 9.43 17.40 12.96
C ARG A 510 9.46 16.64 14.28
N ALA A 511 10.45 16.86 15.14
CA ALA A 511 10.51 16.24 16.47
C ALA A 511 9.26 16.54 17.30
N ARG A 512 8.76 17.79 17.27
CA ARG A 512 7.54 18.19 17.99
C ARG A 512 6.29 17.54 17.40
N GLU A 513 6.20 17.47 16.07
CA GLU A 513 5.08 16.80 15.38
C GLU A 513 5.03 15.30 15.72
N ILE A 514 6.19 14.63 15.71
CA ILE A 514 6.28 13.22 16.09
C ILE A 514 5.93 13.01 17.57
N GLU A 515 6.32 13.91 18.47
CA GLU A 515 5.93 13.82 19.90
C GLU A 515 4.40 13.86 20.07
N VAL A 516 3.68 14.65 19.27
CA VAL A 516 2.21 14.65 19.26
C VAL A 516 1.65 13.32 18.78
N LEU A 517 2.23 12.74 17.71
CA LEU A 517 1.82 11.45 17.17
C LEU A 517 2.06 10.30 18.16
N VAL A 518 3.21 10.30 18.85
CA VAL A 518 3.52 9.31 19.90
C VAL A 518 2.53 9.39 21.05
N LYS A 519 2.16 10.60 21.50
CA LYS A 519 1.14 10.77 22.55
C LYS A 519 -0.22 10.23 22.11
N ARG A 520 -0.65 10.58 20.89
CA ARG A 520 -1.90 10.07 20.32
C ARG A 520 -1.88 8.54 20.24
N GLN A 521 -0.77 7.97 19.80
CA GLN A 521 -0.59 6.52 19.74
C GLN A 521 -0.64 5.85 21.12
N ALA A 522 -0.11 6.50 22.16
CA ALA A 522 -0.17 5.99 23.53
C ALA A 522 -1.57 6.01 24.14
N GLU A 523 -2.47 6.87 23.62
CA GLU A 523 -3.89 6.94 24.00
C GLU A 523 -4.75 5.89 23.27
N GLU A 524 -4.20 5.18 22.28
CA GLU A 524 -4.91 4.14 21.55
C GLU A 524 -5.23 2.93 22.45
N PRO A 525 -6.45 2.36 22.38
CA PRO A 525 -6.76 1.15 23.10
C PRO A 525 -5.90 -0.01 22.57
N ALA A 526 -5.30 -0.79 23.47
CA ALA A 526 -4.46 -1.90 23.08
C ALA A 526 -5.25 -2.95 22.28
N LEU A 527 -4.71 -3.36 21.13
CA LEU A 527 -5.13 -4.55 20.40
C LEU A 527 -4.76 -5.77 21.28
N ARG A 528 -5.72 -6.33 22.01
CA ARG A 528 -5.49 -7.50 22.88
C ARG A 528 -5.99 -8.78 22.26
#